data_AF-A0A723ACV1-F1
#
_entry.id   AF-A0A723ACV1-F1
#
_cell.length_a   1.000
_cell.length_b   1.000
_cell.length_c   1.000
_cell.angle_alpha   90.00
_cell.angle_beta   90.00
_cell.angle_gamma   90.00
#
_symmetry.space_group_name_H-M   'P 1'
#
loop_
_entity.id
_entity.type
_entity.pdbx_description
1 polymer ?
#
loop_
_entity_poly.entity_id
_entity_poly.type
_entity_poly.pdbx_seq_one_letter_code
_entity_poly.pdbx_strand_id
1 'polypeptide(L)'
;MSFVSTGNKTVGSDGPAITTPPIVGENNGVSSGAAVASVTDAAEQMAEQAVELLFGELPEPSGLVKAAVAAAQAAAVAAGISDIAGAAQDVMSSLISGPGVHNVTVSGSAVPPQMLLFASLNGSETLGALFTYVVQLKTPDTLNLGYVSPAANLPLKPMVGKDLCVNIELDGGGKRHISGLVTAARVVGHEGRSVTYELRMEPWVKLLTHTSDYKAFQNKTVVDILDEVLAEYPYPVEKRLVESYPVRTWQVQYGETDFDFLQRLMQEWGIYWWFEHSEDSHTLVLADAISAHKACPDSPLVEWHQEGLKLDKEFIHTITANESLRTGQWVLDDFDFTKP
;
A
#
# COMPACT_ATOMS: atom_id res chain seq x y z
N MET A 1 6.06 -26.81 -4.98
CA MET A 1 7.30 -27.56 -5.25
C MET A 1 8.07 -27.67 -3.94
N SER A 2 8.41 -28.90 -3.53
CA SER A 2 9.01 -29.23 -2.23
C SER A 2 10.55 -29.25 -2.32
N PHE A 3 11.23 -28.62 -1.38
CA PHE A 3 12.69 -28.70 -1.25
C PHE A 3 13.10 -29.83 -0.31
N VAL A 4 13.94 -30.74 -0.82
CA VAL A 4 14.63 -31.80 -0.09
C VAL A 4 15.97 -31.24 0.38
N SER A 5 16.22 -31.26 1.68
CA SER A 5 17.50 -30.89 2.31
C SER A 5 18.32 -32.16 2.54
N THR A 6 19.45 -32.27 1.85
CA THR A 6 20.46 -33.31 2.10
C THR A 6 21.50 -32.76 3.06
N GLY A 7 21.53 -33.30 4.28
CA GLY A 7 22.62 -33.07 5.22
C GLY A 7 23.89 -33.80 4.80
N ASN A 8 25.05 -33.26 5.18
CA ASN A 8 26.07 -34.00 5.93
C ASN A 8 27.26 -33.09 6.32
N LYS A 9 27.57 -32.97 7.62
CA LYS A 9 28.79 -33.51 8.24
C LYS A 9 29.03 -32.91 9.63
N THR A 10 29.08 -33.80 10.62
CA THR A 10 29.64 -33.60 11.96
C THR A 10 31.13 -33.94 11.98
N VAL A 11 31.96 -33.02 12.48
CA VAL A 11 33.31 -33.23 13.03
C VAL A 11 33.44 -32.12 14.09
N GLY A 12 33.61 -32.35 15.39
CA GLY A 12 34.67 -33.08 16.06
C GLY A 12 35.38 -32.06 16.96
N SER A 13 35.37 -32.32 18.27
CA SER A 13 35.91 -31.52 19.36
C SER A 13 37.37 -31.11 19.20
N ASP A 14 37.71 -29.87 19.56
CA ASP A 14 38.85 -29.51 20.43
C ASP A 14 39.02 -27.98 20.47
N GLY A 15 38.97 -27.41 21.68
CA GLY A 15 39.29 -26.00 21.93
C GLY A 15 40.71 -25.84 22.47
N PRO A 16 41.32 -24.66 22.31
CA PRO A 16 42.32 -24.21 23.26
C PRO A 16 41.99 -22.81 23.83
N ALA A 17 42.19 -22.71 25.14
CA ALA A 17 42.19 -21.46 25.91
C ALA A 17 43.43 -20.62 25.56
N ILE A 18 43.24 -19.30 25.46
CA ILE A 18 44.34 -18.33 25.36
C ILE A 18 44.22 -17.35 26.53
N THR A 19 45.28 -17.33 27.33
CA THR A 19 45.46 -16.52 28.54
C THR A 19 46.09 -15.16 28.19
N THR A 20 45.55 -14.06 28.67
CA THR A 20 46.14 -12.71 28.53
C THR A 20 46.82 -12.30 29.84
N PRO A 21 48.08 -11.80 29.84
CA PRO A 21 48.69 -11.18 31.01
C PRO A 21 48.40 -9.65 31.07
N PRO A 22 48.44 -9.01 32.25
CA PRO A 22 48.11 -7.60 32.41
C PRO A 22 49.34 -6.71 32.17
N ILE A 23 49.13 -5.51 31.62
CA ILE A 23 50.12 -4.43 31.63
C ILE A 23 49.47 -3.17 32.22
N VAL A 24 50.07 -2.69 33.31
CA VAL A 24 49.85 -1.42 33.98
C VAL A 24 50.64 -0.32 33.25
N GLY A 25 50.03 0.84 33.08
CA GLY A 25 50.71 2.07 32.65
C GLY A 25 49.72 3.25 32.59
N GLU A 26 49.78 4.12 33.59
CA GLU A 26 49.07 5.41 33.65
C GLU A 26 49.61 6.40 32.60
N ASN A 27 48.72 7.23 32.04
CA ASN A 27 48.98 8.67 31.82
C ASN A 27 47.68 9.46 31.55
N ASN A 28 47.59 10.62 32.20
CA ASN A 28 46.52 11.61 32.17
C ASN A 28 46.29 12.25 30.78
N GLY A 29 45.03 12.58 30.45
CA GLY A 29 44.73 13.55 29.39
C GLY A 29 43.28 13.65 28.92
N VAL A 30 42.57 14.67 29.42
CA VAL A 30 41.42 15.38 28.81
C VAL A 30 40.06 14.64 28.68
N SER A 31 39.09 15.12 29.46
CA SER A 31 37.67 14.76 29.44
C SER A 31 37.03 15.05 28.07
N SER A 32 36.73 13.99 27.33
CA SER A 32 35.90 13.97 26.11
C SER A 32 34.39 13.84 26.39
N GLY A 33 33.97 13.74 27.66
CA GLY A 33 32.58 13.43 28.02
C GLY A 33 31.56 14.56 27.77
N ALA A 34 31.97 15.83 27.90
CA ALA A 34 31.05 16.96 27.77
C ALA A 34 30.72 17.34 26.31
N ALA A 35 31.67 17.15 25.38
CA ALA A 35 31.46 17.43 23.96
C ALA A 35 30.64 16.34 23.27
N VAL A 36 30.73 15.09 23.73
CA VAL A 36 29.96 13.97 23.18
C VAL A 36 28.47 14.11 23.55
N ALA A 37 28.17 14.56 24.78
CA ALA A 37 26.80 14.81 25.22
C ALA A 37 26.10 15.95 24.44
N SER A 38 26.81 17.06 24.17
CA SER A 38 26.23 18.20 23.43
C SER A 38 26.01 17.90 21.93
N VAL A 39 26.79 16.97 21.35
CA VAL A 39 26.64 16.56 19.95
C VAL A 39 25.52 15.52 19.80
N THR A 40 25.31 14.66 20.80
CA THR A 40 24.14 13.75 20.83
C THR A 40 22.82 14.50 20.93
N ASP A 41 22.72 15.55 21.76
CA ASP A 41 21.48 16.33 21.93
C ASP A 41 21.12 17.13 20.67
N ALA A 42 22.13 17.68 19.96
CA ALA A 42 21.91 18.40 18.70
C ALA A 42 21.57 17.46 17.52
N ALA A 43 22.08 16.23 17.53
CA ALA A 43 21.78 15.23 16.51
C ALA A 43 20.38 14.61 16.69
N GLU A 44 19.91 14.49 17.93
CA GLU A 44 18.57 14.03 18.29
C GLU A 44 17.49 14.99 17.76
N GLN A 45 17.67 16.30 18.00
CA GLN A 45 16.78 17.34 17.48
C GLN A 45 16.72 17.39 15.95
N MET A 46 17.81 17.09 15.23
CA MET A 46 17.81 17.11 13.76
C MET A 46 17.18 15.86 13.13
N ALA A 47 17.27 14.69 13.79
CA ALA A 47 16.61 13.48 13.32
C ALA A 47 15.10 13.54 13.52
N GLU A 48 14.65 14.10 14.65
CA GLU A 48 13.24 14.40 14.90
C GLU A 48 12.72 15.40 13.86
N GLN A 49 13.45 16.49 13.60
CA GLN A 49 13.08 17.45 12.54
C GLN A 49 13.03 16.82 11.15
N ALA A 50 13.92 15.89 10.80
CA ALA A 50 13.91 15.24 9.48
C ALA A 50 12.72 14.27 9.30
N VAL A 51 12.37 13.53 10.36
CA VAL A 51 11.18 12.65 10.37
C VAL A 51 9.90 13.48 10.42
N GLU A 52 9.89 14.57 11.17
CA GLU A 52 8.79 15.55 11.22
C GLU A 52 8.58 16.23 9.86
N LEU A 53 9.66 16.59 9.15
CA LEU A 53 9.61 17.12 7.78
C LEU A 53 9.11 16.10 6.76
N LEU A 54 9.32 14.80 6.99
CA LEU A 54 8.92 13.72 6.07
C LEU A 54 7.54 13.14 6.40
N PHE A 55 7.10 13.13 7.66
CA PHE A 55 5.91 12.42 8.14
C PHE A 55 5.06 13.16 9.19
N GLY A 56 5.50 14.29 9.77
CA GLY A 56 4.84 15.00 10.89
C GLY A 56 5.19 14.48 12.30
N GLU A 57 4.88 15.24 13.37
CA GLU A 57 5.25 14.97 14.79
C GLU A 57 4.78 13.57 15.29
N LEU A 58 5.71 12.74 15.82
CA LEU A 58 5.47 11.53 16.67
C LEU A 58 6.83 11.00 17.25
N PRO A 59 6.86 10.18 18.32
CA PRO A 59 7.90 10.20 19.36
C PRO A 59 9.17 9.38 19.11
N GLU A 60 10.27 9.89 19.69
CA GLU A 60 11.59 9.34 20.08
C GLU A 60 12.11 8.06 19.38
N PRO A 61 13.14 8.16 18.52
CA PRO A 61 13.72 7.05 17.79
C PRO A 61 14.60 6.13 18.68
N SER A 62 14.47 4.81 18.47
CA SER A 62 15.27 3.80 19.20
C SER A 62 16.79 3.93 18.97
N GLY A 63 17.59 3.52 19.97
CA GLY A 63 19.05 3.71 20.03
C GLY A 63 19.89 3.12 18.88
N LEU A 64 19.31 2.28 18.02
CA LEU A 64 19.97 1.78 16.80
C LEU A 64 20.03 2.83 15.68
N VAL A 65 19.07 3.76 15.64
CA VAL A 65 19.06 4.89 14.68
C VAL A 65 20.18 5.88 15.02
N LYS A 66 20.42 6.11 16.32
CA LYS A 66 21.49 6.98 16.84
C LYS A 66 22.89 6.50 16.41
N ALA A 67 23.10 5.19 16.35
CA ALA A 67 24.38 4.60 15.93
C ALA A 67 24.63 4.73 14.41
N ALA A 68 23.58 4.64 13.59
CA ALA A 68 23.69 4.70 12.13
C ALA A 68 23.96 6.12 11.61
N VAL A 69 23.33 7.14 12.20
CA VAL A 69 23.51 8.54 11.82
C VAL A 69 24.92 9.04 12.17
N ALA A 70 25.46 8.65 13.34
CA ALA A 70 26.83 8.98 13.74
C ALA A 70 27.88 8.37 12.79
N ALA A 71 27.63 7.15 12.29
CA ALA A 71 28.51 6.49 11.33
C ALA A 71 28.47 7.16 9.94
N ALA A 72 27.29 7.60 9.49
CA ALA A 72 27.13 8.29 8.20
C ALA A 72 27.76 9.68 8.19
N GLN A 73 27.66 10.45 9.28
CA GLN A 73 28.28 11.77 9.40
C GLN A 73 29.81 11.69 9.48
N ALA A 74 30.36 10.68 10.14
CA ALA A 74 31.81 10.43 10.17
C ALA A 74 32.37 10.11 8.77
N ALA A 75 31.59 9.40 7.95
CA ALA A 75 31.98 9.05 6.57
C ALA A 75 31.93 10.26 5.61
N ALA A 76 30.94 11.15 5.75
CA ALA A 76 30.81 12.34 4.92
C ALA A 76 31.95 13.37 5.16
N VAL A 77 32.36 13.54 6.43
CA VAL A 77 33.49 14.42 6.78
C VAL A 77 34.82 13.85 6.28
N ALA A 78 34.99 12.52 6.32
CA ALA A 78 36.18 11.85 5.80
C ALA A 78 36.32 11.91 4.26
N ALA A 79 35.21 12.12 3.55
CA ALA A 79 35.19 12.16 2.08
C ALA A 79 35.43 13.56 1.47
N GLY A 80 35.48 14.63 2.28
CA GLY A 80 35.86 15.98 1.81
C GLY A 80 34.92 16.61 0.77
N ILE A 81 33.64 16.21 0.75
CA ILE A 81 32.66 16.69 -0.24
C ILE A 81 32.11 18.05 0.20
N SER A 82 32.57 19.14 -0.44
CA SER A 82 32.17 20.51 -0.11
C SER A 82 30.99 21.06 -0.93
N ASP A 83 30.55 20.35 -1.98
CA ASP A 83 29.40 20.76 -2.80
C ASP A 83 28.31 19.69 -2.77
N ILE A 84 27.51 19.77 -1.71
CA ILE A 84 26.38 18.87 -1.43
C ILE A 84 25.24 19.11 -2.44
N ALA A 85 25.13 20.31 -3.00
CA ALA A 85 24.05 20.69 -3.92
C ALA A 85 24.25 20.13 -5.33
N GLY A 86 25.48 20.20 -5.86
CA GLY A 86 25.82 19.61 -7.15
C GLY A 86 25.71 18.08 -7.16
N ALA A 87 26.19 17.43 -6.10
CA ALA A 87 26.07 15.99 -5.93
C ALA A 87 24.59 15.55 -5.78
N ALA A 88 23.75 16.33 -5.12
CA ALA A 88 22.30 16.08 -5.06
C ALA A 88 21.64 16.19 -6.44
N GLN A 89 22.06 17.15 -7.28
CA GLN A 89 21.53 17.34 -8.63
C GLN A 89 21.93 16.22 -9.60
N ASP A 90 23.19 15.74 -9.51
CA ASP A 90 23.68 14.63 -10.34
C ASP A 90 23.10 13.27 -9.90
N VAL A 91 22.90 13.08 -8.59
CA VAL A 91 22.16 11.92 -8.07
C VAL A 91 20.70 11.96 -8.53
N MET A 92 20.03 13.12 -8.47
CA MET A 92 18.68 13.32 -8.99
C MET A 92 18.58 13.00 -10.49
N SER A 93 19.56 13.45 -11.28
CA SER A 93 19.63 13.20 -12.72
C SER A 93 19.86 11.71 -13.02
N SER A 94 20.70 11.03 -12.22
CA SER A 94 20.99 9.60 -12.37
C SER A 94 19.85 8.68 -11.90
N LEU A 95 19.03 9.13 -10.94
CA LEU A 95 17.80 8.44 -10.50
C LEU A 95 16.71 8.48 -11.58
N ILE A 96 16.76 9.48 -12.47
CA ILE A 96 15.88 9.60 -13.64
C ILE A 96 16.45 8.87 -14.87
N SER A 97 17.76 8.57 -14.89
CA SER A 97 18.48 8.01 -16.04
C SER A 97 19.28 6.75 -15.70
N GLY A 98 18.58 5.71 -15.25
CA GLY A 98 19.06 4.32 -15.30
C GLY A 98 18.52 3.59 -16.52
N PRO A 99 19.24 2.60 -17.10
CA PRO A 99 18.73 1.79 -18.21
C PRO A 99 17.66 0.82 -17.69
N GLY A 100 16.44 1.33 -17.60
CA GLY A 100 15.21 0.62 -17.27
C GLY A 100 14.07 1.63 -17.23
N VAL A 101 13.31 1.72 -18.33
CA VAL A 101 12.08 2.50 -18.39
C VAL A 101 11.13 1.89 -17.35
N HIS A 102 10.98 2.52 -16.20
CA HIS A 102 10.03 2.05 -15.20
C HIS A 102 8.65 2.53 -15.62
N ASN A 103 7.98 1.73 -16.48
CA ASN A 103 6.59 1.97 -16.88
C ASN A 103 5.60 1.94 -15.69
N VAL A 104 6.08 1.64 -14.47
CA VAL A 104 5.27 1.63 -13.25
C VAL A 104 5.97 2.42 -12.16
N THR A 105 5.26 3.37 -11.57
CA THR A 105 5.72 4.21 -10.46
C THR A 105 4.69 4.21 -9.33
N VAL A 106 5.07 4.67 -8.14
CA VAL A 106 4.15 4.80 -6.99
C VAL A 106 4.14 6.21 -6.44
N SER A 107 2.95 6.66 -6.04
CA SER A 107 2.69 7.97 -5.40
C SER A 107 1.74 7.79 -4.21
N GLY A 108 1.45 8.89 -3.52
CA GLY A 108 0.55 8.90 -2.36
C GLY A 108 1.26 9.16 -1.03
N SER A 109 0.47 9.45 0.00
CA SER A 109 0.94 9.85 1.32
C SER A 109 1.45 8.69 2.18
N ALA A 110 1.17 7.44 1.79
CA ALA A 110 1.61 6.24 2.49
C ALA A 110 3.10 5.93 2.32
N VAL A 111 3.71 6.39 1.23
CA VAL A 111 5.11 6.11 0.93
C VAL A 111 5.93 7.40 0.85
N PRO A 112 7.11 7.46 1.48
CA PRO A 112 7.97 8.63 1.35
C PRO A 112 8.43 8.79 -0.11
N PRO A 113 8.37 10.00 -0.69
CA PRO A 113 8.77 10.24 -2.07
C PRO A 113 10.21 9.77 -2.33
N GLN A 114 10.42 9.11 -3.47
CA GLN A 114 11.75 8.73 -3.99
C GLN A 114 12.59 7.78 -3.10
N MET A 115 12.03 7.23 -2.01
CA MET A 115 12.74 6.28 -1.14
C MET A 115 12.46 4.82 -1.48
N LEU A 116 11.36 4.55 -2.18
CA LEU A 116 10.92 3.21 -2.55
C LEU A 116 10.61 3.14 -4.05
N LEU A 117 11.04 2.05 -4.68
CA LEU A 117 10.80 1.74 -6.07
C LEU A 117 9.78 0.61 -6.17
N PHE A 118 8.96 0.63 -7.22
CA PHE A 118 8.03 -0.44 -7.52
C PHE A 118 8.78 -1.74 -7.83
N ALA A 119 8.36 -2.86 -7.24
CA ALA A 119 8.89 -4.19 -7.53
C ALA A 119 7.84 -5.09 -8.17
N SER A 120 6.64 -5.16 -7.58
CA SER A 120 5.54 -5.94 -8.15
C SER A 120 4.18 -5.50 -7.62
N LEU A 121 3.13 -5.84 -8.38
CA LEU A 121 1.73 -5.69 -7.99
C LEU A 121 1.03 -7.03 -8.22
N ASN A 122 0.29 -7.50 -7.22
CA ASN A 122 -0.60 -8.64 -7.36
C ASN A 122 -1.93 -8.30 -6.68
N GLY A 123 -3.06 -8.52 -7.34
CA GLY A 123 -4.34 -8.28 -6.72
C GLY A 123 -5.51 -8.88 -7.46
N SER A 124 -6.69 -8.68 -6.88
CA SER A 124 -7.95 -9.18 -7.40
C SER A 124 -9.05 -8.14 -7.23
N GLU A 125 -9.90 -8.04 -8.24
CA GLU A 125 -11.09 -7.20 -8.26
C GLU A 125 -12.30 -8.03 -8.69
N THR A 126 -13.48 -7.70 -8.16
CA THR A 126 -14.75 -8.33 -8.55
C THR A 126 -15.87 -7.32 -8.31
N LEU A 127 -16.89 -7.32 -9.17
CA LEU A 127 -18.07 -6.48 -8.96
C LEU A 127 -18.74 -6.82 -7.62
N GLY A 128 -19.07 -5.79 -6.85
CA GLY A 128 -19.71 -5.93 -5.54
C GLY A 128 -18.81 -6.52 -4.45
N ALA A 129 -17.48 -6.51 -4.64
CA ALA A 129 -16.51 -6.99 -3.65
C ALA A 129 -15.35 -5.98 -3.48
N LEU A 130 -14.78 -5.96 -2.27
CA LEU A 130 -13.62 -5.11 -1.97
C LEU A 130 -12.42 -5.63 -2.76
N PHE A 131 -11.76 -4.77 -3.54
CA PHE A 131 -10.50 -5.16 -4.15
C PHE A 131 -9.43 -5.36 -3.09
N THR A 132 -8.42 -6.16 -3.41
CA THR A 132 -7.21 -6.29 -2.59
C THR A 132 -6.01 -6.35 -3.50
N TYR A 133 -5.06 -5.46 -3.25
CA TYR A 133 -3.77 -5.44 -3.91
C TYR A 133 -2.66 -5.61 -2.89
N VAL A 134 -1.64 -6.37 -3.28
CA VAL A 134 -0.37 -6.52 -2.59
C VAL A 134 0.67 -5.86 -3.47
N VAL A 135 1.18 -4.72 -3.00
CA VAL A 135 2.23 -3.94 -3.66
C VAL A 135 3.54 -4.25 -2.98
N GLN A 136 4.52 -4.75 -3.75
CA GLN A 136 5.87 -4.89 -3.26
C GLN A 136 6.71 -3.71 -3.73
N LEU A 137 7.40 -3.09 -2.78
CA LEU A 137 8.29 -1.96 -2.99
C LEU A 137 9.68 -2.31 -2.50
N LYS A 138 10.71 -1.78 -3.15
CA LYS A 138 12.11 -2.02 -2.76
C LYS A 138 12.89 -0.74 -2.64
N THR A 139 13.86 -0.70 -1.75
CA THR A 139 14.81 0.42 -1.67
C THR A 139 15.62 0.54 -2.97
N PRO A 140 15.99 1.73 -3.45
CA PRO A 140 16.94 1.89 -4.55
C PRO A 140 18.28 1.22 -4.26
N ASP A 141 18.85 0.54 -5.26
CA ASP A 141 20.16 -0.13 -5.15
C ASP A 141 21.32 0.86 -4.96
N THR A 142 21.13 2.13 -5.34
CA THR A 142 22.13 3.21 -5.29
C THR A 142 22.42 3.74 -3.88
N LEU A 143 21.63 3.36 -2.88
CA LEU A 143 21.84 3.78 -1.48
C LEU A 143 22.75 2.83 -0.67
N ASN A 144 23.34 1.80 -1.29
CA ASN A 144 24.00 0.71 -0.58
C ASN A 144 25.52 0.60 -0.76
N LEU A 145 26.25 1.73 -0.81
CA LEU A 145 27.72 1.73 -0.70
C LEU A 145 28.24 1.80 0.76
N GLY A 146 27.36 1.74 1.76
CA GLY A 146 27.77 1.61 3.16
C GLY A 146 26.59 1.27 4.07
N TYR A 147 26.37 -0.03 4.30
CA TYR A 147 25.63 -0.72 5.38
C TYR A 147 24.34 -0.17 6.04
N VAL A 148 23.84 1.04 5.79
CA VAL A 148 22.55 1.50 6.32
C VAL A 148 21.95 2.55 5.37
N SER A 149 21.25 2.11 4.32
CA SER A 149 20.35 3.01 3.58
C SER A 149 19.27 3.52 4.56
N PRO A 150 18.96 4.83 4.61
CA PRO A 150 17.84 5.35 5.40
C PRO A 150 16.51 4.66 5.08
N ALA A 151 16.35 4.22 3.82
CA ALA A 151 15.17 3.51 3.36
C ALA A 151 15.13 2.02 3.79
N ALA A 152 16.23 1.47 4.35
CA ALA A 152 16.26 0.10 4.86
C ALA A 152 15.55 -0.07 6.21
N ASN A 153 15.14 1.03 6.85
CA ASN A 153 14.46 1.02 8.15
C ASN A 153 13.29 2.02 8.19
N LEU A 154 12.47 2.07 7.14
CA LEU A 154 11.29 2.92 7.12
C LEU A 154 10.27 2.50 8.21
N PRO A 155 9.71 3.45 8.97
CA PRO A 155 8.66 3.16 9.92
C PRO A 155 7.39 2.75 9.18
N LEU A 156 6.84 1.57 9.51
CA LEU A 156 5.64 1.03 8.84
C LEU A 156 4.35 1.70 9.33
N LYS A 157 4.30 2.08 10.61
CA LYS A 157 3.09 2.62 11.25
C LYS A 157 2.56 3.89 10.54
N PRO A 158 3.40 4.86 10.13
CA PRO A 158 2.95 6.03 9.38
C PRO A 158 2.47 5.74 7.95
N MET A 159 2.70 4.54 7.42
CA MET A 159 2.25 4.14 6.08
C MET A 159 0.81 3.61 6.10
N VAL A 160 0.39 2.98 7.19
CA VAL A 160 -0.95 2.38 7.34
C VAL A 160 -2.00 3.46 7.56
N GLY A 161 -3.15 3.33 6.91
CA GLY A 161 -4.25 4.29 6.95
C GLY A 161 -4.05 5.50 6.03
N LYS A 162 -3.05 5.45 5.13
CA LYS A 162 -2.77 6.49 4.14
C LYS A 162 -2.96 5.98 2.73
N ASP A 163 -3.12 6.92 1.79
CA ASP A 163 -3.36 6.61 0.39
C ASP A 163 -2.07 6.22 -0.34
N LEU A 164 -2.19 5.21 -1.20
CA LEU A 164 -1.16 4.75 -2.12
C LEU A 164 -1.77 4.68 -3.52
N CYS A 165 -1.03 5.13 -4.51
CA CYS A 165 -1.39 5.02 -5.92
C CYS A 165 -0.26 4.35 -6.70
N VAL A 166 -0.60 3.32 -7.47
CA VAL A 166 0.30 2.71 -8.46
C VAL A 166 -0.05 3.30 -9.82
N ASN A 167 0.91 3.96 -10.45
CA ASN A 167 0.78 4.60 -11.75
C ASN A 167 1.43 3.73 -12.81
N ILE A 168 0.66 3.28 -13.79
CA ILE A 168 1.10 2.43 -14.89
C ILE A 168 1.02 3.24 -16.18
N GLU A 169 2.15 3.44 -16.84
CA GLU A 169 2.21 4.08 -18.16
C GLU A 169 1.66 3.12 -19.21
N LEU A 170 0.76 3.64 -20.05
CA LEU A 170 0.12 2.91 -21.12
C LEU A 170 0.71 3.29 -22.48
N ASP A 171 0.58 2.38 -23.44
CA ASP A 171 0.93 2.66 -24.83
C ASP A 171 0.12 3.87 -25.33
N GLY A 172 0.82 4.86 -25.92
CA GLY A 172 0.19 6.12 -26.35
C GLY A 172 0.27 7.26 -25.33
N GLY A 173 0.91 7.05 -24.17
CA GLY A 173 1.28 8.11 -23.22
C GLY A 173 0.24 8.42 -22.15
N GLY A 174 -0.85 7.65 -22.08
CA GLY A 174 -1.80 7.69 -20.97
C GLY A 174 -1.24 7.03 -19.70
N LYS A 175 -1.92 7.22 -18.57
CA LYS A 175 -1.59 6.55 -17.30
C LYS A 175 -2.83 5.87 -16.74
N ARG A 176 -2.69 4.62 -16.34
CA ARG A 176 -3.66 3.91 -15.50
C ARG A 176 -3.26 4.07 -14.04
N HIS A 177 -4.22 4.44 -13.21
CA HIS A 177 -4.05 4.55 -11.77
C HIS A 177 -4.70 3.36 -11.07
N ILE A 178 -4.03 2.86 -10.04
CA ILE A 178 -4.60 1.91 -9.08
C ILE A 178 -4.35 2.49 -7.70
N SER A 179 -5.37 3.18 -7.19
CA SER A 179 -5.36 3.90 -5.91
C SER A 179 -6.11 3.14 -4.83
N GLY A 180 -5.64 3.23 -3.59
CA GLY A 180 -6.32 2.66 -2.44
C GLY A 180 -5.66 3.04 -1.11
N LEU A 181 -6.28 2.59 -0.03
CA LEU A 181 -5.81 2.81 1.33
C LEU A 181 -4.87 1.67 1.74
N VAL A 182 -3.73 2.00 2.34
CA VAL A 182 -2.82 0.99 2.88
C VAL A 182 -3.37 0.46 4.19
N THR A 183 -3.84 -0.79 4.22
CA THR A 183 -4.44 -1.41 5.42
C THR A 183 -3.45 -2.26 6.21
N ALA A 184 -2.35 -2.67 5.58
CA ALA A 184 -1.24 -3.34 6.25
C ALA A 184 0.08 -3.04 5.54
N ALA A 185 1.16 -2.96 6.30
CA ALA A 185 2.51 -2.83 5.79
C ALA A 185 3.43 -3.78 6.55
N ARG A 186 4.38 -4.42 5.86
CA ARG A 186 5.43 -5.24 6.47
C ARG A 186 6.76 -5.13 5.72
N VAL A 187 7.84 -5.39 6.44
CA VAL A 187 9.15 -5.69 5.84
C VAL A 187 9.18 -7.16 5.48
N VAL A 188 9.43 -7.48 4.21
CA VAL A 188 9.59 -8.86 3.73
C VAL A 188 10.99 -9.38 4.04
N GLY A 189 12.00 -8.53 3.87
CA GLY A 189 13.40 -8.84 4.17
C GLY A 189 14.34 -8.26 3.14
N HIS A 190 15.56 -8.81 3.10
CA HIS A 190 16.57 -8.43 2.13
C HIS A 190 16.46 -9.27 0.86
N GLU A 191 16.47 -8.61 -0.29
CA GLU A 191 16.64 -9.22 -1.60
C GLU A 191 17.89 -8.61 -2.25
N GLY A 192 18.99 -9.36 -2.23
CA GLY A 192 20.29 -8.88 -2.71
C GLY A 192 20.75 -7.63 -1.94
N ARG A 193 20.80 -6.49 -2.64
CA ARG A 193 21.22 -5.19 -2.10
C ARG A 193 20.02 -4.28 -1.79
N SER A 194 18.81 -4.82 -1.74
CA SER A 194 17.61 -4.04 -1.47
C SER A 194 16.84 -4.61 -0.28
N VAL A 195 16.12 -3.75 0.44
CA VAL A 195 15.10 -4.18 1.41
C VAL A 195 13.74 -4.10 0.73
N THR A 196 12.97 -5.18 0.83
CA THR A 196 11.64 -5.29 0.23
C THR A 196 10.57 -5.07 1.29
N TYR A 197 9.64 -4.18 0.97
CA TYR A 197 8.44 -3.85 1.71
C TYR A 197 7.22 -4.41 0.98
N GLU A 198 6.22 -4.84 1.73
CA GLU A 198 4.94 -5.28 1.19
C GLU A 198 3.82 -4.47 1.83
N LEU A 199 3.02 -3.83 0.98
CA LEU A 199 1.89 -3.00 1.37
C LEU A 199 0.62 -3.66 0.83
N ARG A 200 -0.34 -3.90 1.72
CA ARG A 200 -1.70 -4.29 1.34
C ARG A 200 -2.51 -3.03 1.12
N MET A 201 -3.10 -2.92 -0.06
CA MET A 201 -3.93 -1.82 -0.50
C MET A 201 -5.36 -2.32 -0.74
N GLU A 202 -6.32 -1.69 -0.09
CA GLU A 202 -7.77 -2.01 -0.15
C GLU A 202 -8.55 -0.70 -0.33
N PRO A 203 -9.82 -0.72 -0.80
CA PRO A 203 -10.59 0.51 -0.94
C PRO A 203 -10.89 1.14 0.42
N TRP A 204 -11.13 2.45 0.46
CA TRP A 204 -11.62 3.15 1.65
C TRP A 204 -12.87 2.50 2.26
N VAL A 205 -13.70 1.84 1.45
CA VAL A 205 -14.90 1.10 1.90
C VAL A 205 -14.54 -0.01 2.91
N LYS A 206 -13.29 -0.48 2.94
CA LYS A 206 -12.79 -1.40 3.96
C LYS A 206 -12.93 -0.84 5.38
N LEU A 207 -12.84 0.48 5.55
CA LEU A 207 -13.00 1.15 6.84
C LEU A 207 -14.35 0.84 7.50
N LEU A 208 -15.40 0.64 6.70
CA LEU A 208 -16.75 0.32 7.19
C LEU A 208 -16.82 -1.07 7.85
N THR A 209 -15.82 -1.93 7.64
CA THR A 209 -15.73 -3.24 8.32
C THR A 209 -15.23 -3.12 9.76
N HIS A 210 -14.74 -1.94 10.17
CA HIS A 210 -14.18 -1.68 11.48
C HIS A 210 -15.14 -0.96 12.44
N THR A 211 -16.35 -0.66 11.99
CA THR A 211 -17.41 -0.08 12.82
C THR A 211 -18.69 -0.90 12.70
N SER A 212 -19.45 -0.93 13.78
CA SER A 212 -20.74 -1.63 13.89
C SER A 212 -21.66 -0.82 14.77
N ASP A 213 -22.94 -0.73 14.41
CA ASP A 213 -23.90 0.12 15.13
C ASP A 213 -25.32 -0.48 15.16
N TYR A 214 -26.20 0.20 15.88
CA TYR A 214 -27.63 -0.05 16.00
C TYR A 214 -28.40 1.20 15.55
N LYS A 215 -28.70 1.29 14.25
CA LYS A 215 -29.38 2.45 13.64
C LYS A 215 -30.76 2.05 13.11
N ALA A 216 -31.77 2.88 13.36
CA ALA A 216 -33.12 2.69 12.85
C ALA A 216 -33.47 3.79 11.83
N PHE A 217 -33.77 3.37 10.61
CA PHE A 217 -34.12 4.23 9.49
C PHE A 217 -35.62 4.10 9.22
N GLN A 218 -36.32 5.23 9.19
CA GLN A 218 -37.78 5.28 9.02
C GLN A 218 -38.15 6.15 7.84
N ASN A 219 -39.12 5.70 7.05
CA ASN A 219 -39.67 6.44 5.93
C ASN A 219 -38.59 6.95 4.96
N LYS A 220 -37.61 6.10 4.64
CA LYS A 220 -36.48 6.40 3.75
C LYS A 220 -36.41 5.39 2.62
N THR A 221 -35.98 5.81 1.44
CA THR A 221 -35.61 4.87 0.38
C THR A 221 -34.29 4.17 0.74
N VAL A 222 -33.96 3.07 0.06
CA VAL A 222 -32.65 2.43 0.26
C VAL A 222 -31.52 3.42 -0.04
N VAL A 223 -31.65 4.23 -1.10
CA VAL A 223 -30.63 5.21 -1.49
C VAL A 223 -30.42 6.27 -0.42
N ASP A 224 -31.49 6.75 0.22
CA ASP A 224 -31.38 7.71 1.33
C ASP A 224 -30.63 7.10 2.52
N ILE A 225 -30.81 5.81 2.77
CA ILE A 225 -30.11 5.07 3.83
C ILE A 225 -28.63 4.89 3.47
N LEU A 226 -28.33 4.50 2.23
CA LEU A 226 -26.95 4.38 1.74
C LEU A 226 -26.23 5.73 1.88
N ASP A 227 -26.87 6.83 1.48
CA ASP A 227 -26.32 8.18 1.61
C ASP A 227 -26.05 8.57 3.05
N GLU A 228 -26.97 8.28 3.97
CA GLU A 228 -26.83 8.61 5.39
C GLU A 228 -25.63 7.89 6.03
N VAL A 229 -25.46 6.60 5.75
CA VAL A 229 -24.34 5.81 6.27
C VAL A 229 -23.02 6.22 5.61
N LEU A 230 -23.00 6.42 4.28
CA LEU A 230 -21.79 6.78 3.54
C LEU A 230 -21.34 8.23 3.84
N ALA A 231 -22.24 9.13 4.24
CA ALA A 231 -21.92 10.52 4.58
C ALA A 231 -21.00 10.68 5.79
N GLU A 232 -20.88 9.65 6.64
CA GLU A 232 -19.93 9.64 7.78
C GLU A 232 -18.47 9.51 7.30
N TYR A 233 -18.25 9.15 6.04
CA TYR A 233 -16.93 8.88 5.46
C TYR A 233 -16.58 9.95 4.41
N PRO A 234 -15.43 10.63 4.52
CA PRO A 234 -15.06 11.75 3.63
C PRO A 234 -14.47 11.26 2.30
N TYR A 235 -15.12 10.31 1.63
CA TYR A 235 -14.64 9.69 0.41
C TYR A 235 -15.67 9.80 -0.73
N PRO A 236 -15.22 9.83 -1.99
CA PRO A 236 -16.10 10.05 -3.12
C PRO A 236 -16.98 8.82 -3.41
N VAL A 237 -18.27 9.10 -3.60
CA VAL A 237 -19.29 8.14 -4.03
C VAL A 237 -20.03 8.73 -5.23
N GLU A 238 -20.19 7.93 -6.28
CA GLU A 238 -21.00 8.27 -7.44
C GLU A 238 -22.16 7.29 -7.56
N LYS A 239 -23.37 7.81 -7.78
CA LYS A 239 -24.58 7.00 -7.99
C LYS A 239 -25.01 7.07 -9.45
N ARG A 240 -24.98 5.93 -10.13
CA ARG A 240 -25.45 5.75 -11.52
C ARG A 240 -26.65 4.80 -11.54
N LEU A 241 -27.68 5.18 -10.77
CA LEU A 241 -28.90 4.41 -10.57
C LEU A 241 -30.00 4.90 -11.51
N VAL A 242 -30.71 3.98 -12.16
CA VAL A 242 -31.79 4.26 -13.11
C VAL A 242 -33.16 3.89 -12.51
N GLU A 243 -33.19 2.90 -11.61
CA GLU A 243 -34.42 2.43 -10.99
C GLU A 243 -34.97 3.38 -9.92
N SER A 244 -36.27 3.27 -9.64
CA SER A 244 -36.90 3.98 -8.52
C SER A 244 -37.08 3.05 -7.33
N TYR A 245 -36.52 3.43 -6.18
CA TYR A 245 -36.58 2.63 -4.96
C TYR A 245 -37.74 3.09 -4.06
N PRO A 246 -38.63 2.19 -3.60
CA PRO A 246 -39.74 2.57 -2.75
C PRO A 246 -39.26 2.95 -1.36
N VAL A 247 -40.02 3.83 -0.72
CA VAL A 247 -39.81 4.22 0.66
C VAL A 247 -40.09 3.04 1.59
N ARG A 248 -39.15 2.75 2.49
CA ARG A 248 -39.31 1.75 3.54
C ARG A 248 -39.85 2.40 4.80
N THR A 249 -40.93 1.85 5.34
CA THR A 249 -41.49 2.31 6.63
C THR A 249 -40.49 2.12 7.75
N TRP A 250 -39.75 1.01 7.74
CA TRP A 250 -38.81 0.65 8.79
C TRP A 250 -37.67 -0.20 8.23
N GLN A 251 -36.43 0.23 8.48
CA GLN A 251 -35.21 -0.52 8.16
C GLN A 251 -34.23 -0.36 9.33
N VAL A 252 -33.54 -1.44 9.71
CA VAL A 252 -32.61 -1.43 10.85
C VAL A 252 -31.26 -1.98 10.43
N GLN A 253 -30.20 -1.34 10.91
CA GLN A 253 -28.86 -1.92 11.08
C GLN A 253 -28.79 -2.45 12.51
N TYR A 254 -28.62 -3.76 12.70
CA TYR A 254 -28.72 -4.38 14.02
C TYR A 254 -27.46 -5.14 14.40
N GLY A 255 -26.46 -4.43 14.94
CA GLY A 255 -25.22 -5.06 15.41
C GLY A 255 -24.37 -5.69 14.31
N GLU A 256 -24.62 -5.30 13.05
CA GLU A 256 -23.81 -5.63 11.88
C GLU A 256 -22.89 -4.45 11.55
N THR A 257 -21.78 -4.73 10.85
CA THR A 257 -20.88 -3.64 10.43
C THR A 257 -21.55 -2.73 9.42
N ASP A 258 -21.09 -1.49 9.29
CA ASP A 258 -21.60 -0.59 8.26
C ASP A 258 -21.46 -1.21 6.87
N PHE A 259 -20.36 -1.93 6.64
CA PHE A 259 -20.11 -2.62 5.37
C PHE A 259 -21.15 -3.73 5.12
N ASP A 260 -21.38 -4.60 6.11
CA ASP A 260 -22.33 -5.71 5.97
C ASP A 260 -23.76 -5.20 5.78
N PHE A 261 -24.14 -4.13 6.48
CA PHE A 261 -25.43 -3.47 6.33
C PHE A 261 -25.64 -2.95 4.90
N LEU A 262 -24.69 -2.16 4.40
CA LEU A 262 -24.76 -1.61 3.05
C LEU A 262 -24.75 -2.72 2.00
N GLN A 263 -23.87 -3.70 2.14
CA GLN A 263 -23.76 -4.82 1.22
C GLN A 263 -25.06 -5.60 1.14
N ARG A 264 -25.69 -5.91 2.28
CA ARG A 264 -26.96 -6.61 2.34
C ARG A 264 -28.08 -5.80 1.68
N LEU A 265 -28.18 -4.50 1.98
CA LEU A 265 -29.17 -3.62 1.36
C LEU A 265 -28.99 -3.52 -0.16
N MET A 266 -27.74 -3.33 -0.61
CA MET A 266 -27.43 -3.26 -2.04
C MET A 266 -27.82 -4.55 -2.76
N GLN A 267 -27.48 -5.71 -2.19
CA GLN A 267 -27.85 -7.02 -2.73
C GLN A 267 -29.36 -7.25 -2.78
N GLU A 268 -30.09 -6.89 -1.72
CA GLU A 268 -31.57 -7.03 -1.66
C GLU A 268 -32.25 -6.25 -2.79
N TRP A 269 -31.68 -5.10 -3.15
CA TRP A 269 -32.24 -4.18 -4.12
C TRP A 269 -31.63 -4.26 -5.52
N GLY A 270 -30.72 -5.20 -5.75
CA GLY A 270 -30.05 -5.35 -7.05
C GLY A 270 -29.08 -4.21 -7.39
N ILE A 271 -28.65 -3.44 -6.39
CA ILE A 271 -27.57 -2.46 -6.55
C ILE A 271 -26.25 -3.21 -6.46
N TYR A 272 -25.42 -3.09 -7.49
CA TYR A 272 -24.04 -3.55 -7.48
C TYR A 272 -23.11 -2.35 -7.57
N TRP A 273 -21.81 -2.59 -7.37
CA TRP A 273 -20.84 -1.51 -7.30
C TRP A 273 -19.44 -1.93 -7.75
N TRP A 274 -18.63 -0.94 -8.08
CA TRP A 274 -17.20 -1.07 -8.39
C TRP A 274 -16.45 0.21 -8.00
N PHE A 275 -15.14 0.24 -8.30
CA PHE A 275 -14.30 1.42 -8.08
C PHE A 275 -13.76 1.99 -9.38
N GLU A 276 -13.81 3.31 -9.52
CA GLU A 276 -13.09 4.03 -10.57
C GLU A 276 -11.88 4.73 -9.94
N HIS A 277 -10.68 4.39 -10.41
CA HIS A 277 -9.44 4.94 -9.89
C HIS A 277 -9.03 6.19 -10.67
N SER A 278 -8.60 7.21 -9.92
CA SER A 278 -7.95 8.40 -10.43
C SER A 278 -6.58 8.54 -9.77
N GLU A 279 -5.80 9.55 -10.18
CA GLU A 279 -4.55 9.89 -9.50
C GLU A 279 -4.82 10.13 -8.01
N ASP A 280 -4.14 9.36 -7.16
CA ASP A 280 -4.18 9.42 -5.68
C ASP A 280 -5.59 9.32 -5.03
N SER A 281 -6.60 8.83 -5.75
CA SER A 281 -7.96 8.64 -5.22
C SER A 281 -8.73 7.56 -5.98
N HIS A 282 -9.80 7.04 -5.39
CA HIS A 282 -10.73 6.12 -6.06
C HIS A 282 -12.16 6.36 -5.58
N THR A 283 -13.11 6.29 -6.51
CA THR A 283 -14.53 6.57 -6.28
C THR A 283 -15.32 5.28 -6.22
N LEU A 284 -16.16 5.13 -5.19
CA LEU A 284 -17.16 4.06 -5.14
C LEU A 284 -18.29 4.40 -6.09
N VAL A 285 -18.55 3.56 -7.09
CA VAL A 285 -19.65 3.74 -8.04
C VAL A 285 -20.75 2.73 -7.76
N LEU A 286 -21.95 3.22 -7.44
CA LEU A 286 -23.16 2.42 -7.25
C LEU A 286 -23.98 2.39 -8.54
N ALA A 287 -24.45 1.22 -8.97
CA ALA A 287 -25.22 1.05 -10.20
C ALA A 287 -26.26 -0.08 -10.09
N ASP A 288 -27.28 0.00 -10.95
CA ASP A 288 -28.33 -1.00 -11.10
C ASP A 288 -28.57 -1.41 -12.57
N ALA A 289 -27.84 -0.80 -13.52
CA ALA A 289 -28.05 -1.00 -14.94
C ALA A 289 -26.75 -1.03 -15.75
N ILE A 290 -26.76 -1.78 -16.87
CA ILE A 290 -25.60 -1.90 -17.77
C ILE A 290 -25.16 -0.55 -18.37
N SER A 291 -26.08 0.39 -18.53
CA SER A 291 -25.81 1.74 -19.03
C SER A 291 -24.92 2.58 -18.10
N ALA A 292 -24.72 2.15 -16.85
CA ALA A 292 -23.82 2.80 -15.91
C ALA A 292 -22.32 2.56 -16.21
N HIS A 293 -22.02 1.51 -16.98
CA HIS A 293 -20.65 1.15 -17.36
C HIS A 293 -20.15 2.01 -18.51
N LYS A 294 -18.86 2.34 -18.47
CA LYS A 294 -18.17 3.07 -19.53
C LYS A 294 -17.09 2.17 -20.12
N ALA A 295 -16.87 2.27 -21.43
CA ALA A 295 -15.68 1.69 -22.02
C ALA A 295 -14.45 2.37 -21.39
N CYS A 296 -13.42 1.59 -21.09
CA CYS A 296 -12.15 2.13 -20.62
C CYS A 296 -11.58 3.00 -21.75
N PRO A 297 -11.41 4.33 -21.55
CA PRO A 297 -10.91 5.23 -22.59
C PRO A 297 -9.52 4.83 -23.08
N ASP A 298 -8.73 4.26 -22.16
CA ASP A 298 -7.33 3.90 -22.38
C ASP A 298 -7.14 2.46 -22.84
N SER A 299 -8.21 1.67 -22.98
CA SER A 299 -8.12 0.30 -23.47
C SER A 299 -8.37 0.30 -24.99
N PRO A 300 -7.37 -0.01 -25.83
CA PRO A 300 -7.64 -0.30 -27.23
C PRO A 300 -8.55 -1.52 -27.35
N LEU A 301 -9.13 -1.72 -28.53
CA LEU A 301 -9.75 -3.01 -28.87
C LEU A 301 -8.65 -4.09 -28.76
N VAL A 302 -8.65 -4.83 -27.65
CA VAL A 302 -7.60 -5.79 -27.36
C VAL A 302 -7.82 -7.02 -28.23
N GLU A 303 -6.86 -7.30 -29.11
CA GLU A 303 -6.90 -8.45 -29.99
C GLU A 303 -6.52 -9.73 -29.24
N TRP A 304 -7.03 -10.87 -29.73
CA TRP A 304 -6.55 -12.17 -29.28
C TRP A 304 -5.35 -12.62 -30.13
N HIS A 305 -4.29 -13.10 -29.48
CA HIS A 305 -3.13 -13.70 -30.13
C HIS A 305 -2.67 -14.94 -29.37
N GLN A 306 -2.13 -15.93 -30.09
CA GLN A 306 -1.63 -17.15 -29.44
C GLN A 306 -0.43 -16.85 -28.53
N GLU A 307 -0.38 -17.53 -27.38
CA GLU A 307 0.75 -17.45 -26.45
C GLU A 307 2.08 -17.83 -27.13
N GLY A 308 3.15 -17.11 -26.79
CA GLY A 308 4.50 -17.31 -27.32
C GLY A 308 4.90 -16.37 -28.45
N LEU A 309 3.96 -15.57 -28.99
CA LEU A 309 4.27 -14.45 -29.87
C LEU A 309 4.79 -13.26 -29.06
N LYS A 310 5.98 -12.76 -29.40
CA LYS A 310 6.49 -11.49 -28.87
C LYS A 310 5.89 -10.35 -29.69
N LEU A 311 4.74 -9.86 -29.24
CA LEU A 311 4.09 -8.68 -29.78
C LEU A 311 4.40 -7.49 -28.86
N ASP A 312 4.83 -6.38 -29.44
CA ASP A 312 5.07 -5.12 -28.73
C ASP A 312 3.75 -4.32 -28.61
N LYS A 313 2.69 -4.98 -28.15
CA LYS A 313 1.37 -4.38 -27.85
C LYS A 313 0.61 -5.25 -26.86
N GLU A 314 -0.36 -4.68 -26.16
CA GLU A 314 -1.27 -5.43 -25.28
C GLU A 314 -2.17 -6.41 -26.07
N PHE A 315 -2.34 -7.65 -25.59
CA PHE A 315 -3.21 -8.65 -26.20
C PHE A 315 -3.77 -9.67 -25.19
N ILE A 316 -4.89 -10.29 -25.54
CA ILE A 316 -5.45 -11.44 -24.81
C ILE A 316 -4.83 -12.71 -25.38
N HIS A 317 -4.25 -13.56 -24.53
CA HIS A 317 -3.66 -14.83 -25.00
C HIS A 317 -4.52 -16.06 -24.73
N THR A 318 -5.41 -15.99 -23.72
CA THR A 318 -6.26 -17.12 -23.33
C THR A 318 -7.70 -16.66 -23.19
N ILE A 319 -8.60 -17.39 -23.83
CA ILE A 319 -10.05 -17.25 -23.69
C ILE A 319 -10.60 -18.62 -23.32
N THR A 320 -11.32 -18.69 -22.22
CA THR A 320 -11.99 -19.91 -21.75
C THR A 320 -13.46 -19.64 -21.56
N ALA A 321 -14.31 -20.47 -22.19
CA ALA A 321 -15.74 -20.48 -21.93
C ALA A 321 -16.07 -21.59 -20.91
N ASN A 322 -16.96 -21.30 -19.97
CA ASN A 322 -17.40 -22.26 -18.96
C ASN A 322 -18.93 -22.20 -18.83
N GLU A 323 -19.57 -23.36 -18.74
CA GLU A 323 -21.00 -23.51 -18.54
C GLU A 323 -21.26 -24.33 -17.28
N SER A 324 -22.27 -23.94 -16.51
CA SER A 324 -22.63 -24.62 -15.26
C SER A 324 -24.15 -24.66 -15.10
N LEU A 325 -24.67 -25.74 -14.53
CA LEU A 325 -26.10 -25.88 -14.24
C LEU A 325 -26.53 -24.81 -13.21
N ARG A 326 -27.69 -24.18 -13.43
CA ARG A 326 -28.25 -23.15 -12.55
C ARG A 326 -29.75 -23.37 -12.31
N THR A 327 -30.27 -22.78 -11.23
CA THR A 327 -31.70 -22.75 -10.94
C THR A 327 -32.43 -21.93 -12.00
N GLY A 328 -33.50 -22.48 -12.59
CA GLY A 328 -34.26 -21.81 -13.64
C GLY A 328 -35.40 -20.91 -13.17
N GLN A 329 -35.86 -21.06 -11.92
CA GLN A 329 -36.99 -20.29 -11.38
C GLN A 329 -36.86 -20.07 -9.87
N TRP A 330 -37.21 -18.87 -9.43
CA TRP A 330 -37.39 -18.48 -8.03
C TRP A 330 -38.83 -18.03 -7.81
N VAL A 331 -39.42 -18.42 -6.69
CA VAL A 331 -40.77 -18.02 -6.28
C VAL A 331 -40.69 -17.53 -4.83
N LEU A 332 -41.27 -16.36 -4.57
CA LEU A 332 -41.31 -15.69 -3.28
C LEU A 332 -42.77 -15.49 -2.88
N ASP A 333 -43.03 -15.53 -1.57
CA ASP A 333 -44.35 -15.31 -0.99
C ASP A 333 -44.19 -14.49 0.31
N ASP A 334 -45.15 -13.63 0.62
CA ASP A 334 -45.15 -12.75 1.79
C ASP A 334 -46.59 -12.40 2.20
N PHE A 335 -46.78 -11.96 3.44
CA PHE A 335 -48.10 -11.69 4.01
C PHE A 335 -48.27 -10.23 4.42
N ASP A 336 -49.22 -9.54 3.79
CA ASP A 336 -49.68 -8.21 4.18
C ASP A 336 -50.94 -8.30 5.05
N PHE A 337 -50.80 -8.12 6.36
CA PHE A 337 -51.93 -8.16 7.30
C PHE A 337 -53.02 -7.11 7.03
N THR A 338 -52.73 -6.07 6.23
CA THR A 338 -53.72 -5.07 5.80
C THR A 338 -54.55 -5.53 4.60
N LYS A 339 -54.13 -6.63 3.94
CA LYS A 339 -54.78 -7.27 2.78
C LYS A 339 -54.77 -8.81 2.94
N PRO A 340 -55.54 -9.34 3.90
CA PRO A 340 -55.46 -10.73 4.36
C PRO A 340 -56.00 -11.78 3.36
#